data_AF-V4RQG8-F1
#
_entry.id   AF-V4RQG8-F1
#
_cell.length_a   1.000
_cell.length_b   1.000
_cell.length_c   1.000
_cell.angle_alpha   90.00
_cell.angle_beta   90.00
_cell.angle_gamma   90.00
#
_symmetry.space_group_name_H-M   'P 1'
#
loop_
_entity.id
_entity.type
_entity.pdbx_description
1 polymer ?
#
loop_
_entity_poly.entity_id
_entity_poly.type
_entity_poly.pdbx_seq_one_letter_code
_entity_poly.pdbx_strand_id
1 'polypeptide(L)'
;MSSEHAIAARQKIRQDAAAIGVDEAFISKLVDEFYARVRVHPQLGSVFNGAVDDWPDHLAKLKSFWESVALNAGVYSGRPMQAHMKVSTIEPAHFGEWLYLFEQTLRDIAPSEAAVEYFMIRASRIGESLKLGLFFRP
;
A
#
# COMPACT_ATOMS: atom_id res chain seq x y z
N MET A 1 -3.49 -17.23 27.53
CA MET A 1 -3.05 -15.87 27.94
C MET A 1 -2.41 -15.08 26.79
N SER A 2 -1.13 -15.25 26.43
CA SER A 2 -0.49 -14.40 25.38
C SER A 2 -1.12 -14.54 23.97
N SER A 3 -1.51 -15.75 23.58
CA SER A 3 -2.11 -16.03 22.26
C SER A 3 -3.54 -15.45 22.10
N GLU A 4 -4.37 -15.51 23.15
CA GLU A 4 -5.76 -15.03 23.12
C GLU A 4 -5.85 -13.51 22.98
N HIS A 5 -4.98 -12.76 23.67
CA HIS A 5 -4.91 -11.31 23.50
C HIS A 5 -4.52 -10.91 22.07
N ALA A 6 -3.59 -11.64 21.45
CA ALA A 6 -3.17 -11.39 20.08
C ALA A 6 -4.27 -11.72 19.05
N ILE A 7 -5.10 -12.72 19.32
CA ILE A 7 -6.27 -13.06 18.49
C ILE A 7 -7.36 -11.98 18.64
N ALA A 8 -7.70 -11.61 19.88
CA ALA A 8 -8.70 -10.58 20.15
C ALA A 8 -8.33 -9.22 19.56
N ALA A 9 -7.05 -8.82 19.65
CA ALA A 9 -6.55 -7.59 19.05
C ALA A 9 -6.69 -7.59 17.52
N ARG A 10 -6.39 -8.71 16.85
CA ARG A 10 -6.57 -8.85 15.39
C ARG A 10 -8.04 -8.82 14.99
N GLN A 11 -8.90 -9.49 15.77
CA GLN A 11 -10.35 -9.46 15.53
C GLN A 11 -10.89 -8.04 15.66
N LYS A 12 -10.46 -7.29 16.68
CA LYS A 12 -10.86 -5.89 16.85
C LYS A 12 -10.43 -5.03 15.67
N ILE A 13 -9.18 -5.15 15.20
CA ILE A 13 -8.70 -4.41 14.01
C ILE A 13 -9.57 -4.71 12.79
N ARG A 14 -9.91 -5.97 12.55
CA ARG A 14 -10.78 -6.37 11.44
C ARG A 14 -12.19 -5.81 11.58
N GLN A 15 -12.75 -5.83 12.79
CA GLN A 15 -14.07 -5.24 13.05
C GLN A 15 -14.08 -3.72 12.84
N ASP A 16 -13.06 -3.02 13.35
CA ASP A 16 -12.92 -1.58 13.18
C ASP A 16 -12.73 -1.20 11.69
N ALA A 17 -11.95 -1.99 10.94
CA ALA A 17 -11.77 -1.82 9.50
C ALA A 17 -13.07 -2.10 8.72
N ALA A 18 -13.76 -3.18 9.05
CA ALA A 18 -15.04 -3.51 8.41
C ALA A 18 -16.11 -2.44 8.67
N ALA A 19 -16.10 -1.81 9.86
CA ALA A 19 -17.03 -0.72 10.19
C ALA A 19 -16.90 0.52 9.30
N ILE A 20 -15.73 0.73 8.68
CA ILE A 20 -15.48 1.80 7.70
C ILE A 20 -15.51 1.30 6.25
N GLY A 21 -15.92 0.05 6.02
CA GLY A 21 -16.03 -0.60 4.71
C GLY A 21 -14.71 -1.15 4.16
N VAL A 22 -13.70 -1.35 5.01
CA VAL A 22 -12.41 -1.92 4.60
C VAL A 22 -12.38 -3.42 4.90
N ASP A 23 -12.39 -4.21 3.83
CA ASP A 23 -12.22 -5.66 3.83
C ASP A 23 -11.25 -6.11 2.72
N GLU A 24 -10.99 -7.43 2.61
CA GLU A 24 -10.12 -7.99 1.58
C GLU A 24 -10.59 -7.68 0.15
N ALA A 25 -11.90 -7.65 -0.09
CA ALA A 25 -12.47 -7.36 -1.40
C ALA A 25 -12.20 -5.91 -1.81
N PHE A 26 -12.40 -4.96 -0.89
CA PHE A 26 -12.06 -3.56 -1.10
C PHE A 26 -10.56 -3.37 -1.32
N ILE A 27 -9.71 -4.05 -0.53
CA ILE A 27 -8.25 -3.98 -0.69
C ILE A 27 -7.83 -4.51 -2.07
N SER A 28 -8.38 -5.64 -2.51
CA SER A 28 -8.09 -6.16 -3.86
C SER A 28 -8.48 -5.15 -4.93
N LYS A 29 -9.70 -4.58 -4.85
CA LYS A 29 -10.18 -3.57 -5.79
C LYS A 29 -9.29 -2.32 -5.80
N LEU A 30 -8.89 -1.84 -4.62
CA LEU A 30 -8.02 -0.69 -4.46
C LEU A 30 -6.66 -0.91 -5.13
N VAL A 31 -6.04 -2.07 -4.90
CA VAL A 31 -4.75 -2.40 -5.54
C VAL A 31 -4.90 -2.48 -7.05
N ASP A 32 -5.93 -3.16 -7.55
CA ASP A 32 -6.13 -3.30 -9.00
C ASP A 32 -6.36 -1.95 -9.68
N GLU A 33 -7.24 -1.11 -9.13
CA GLU A 33 -7.55 0.22 -9.69
C GLU A 33 -6.35 1.17 -9.61
N PHE A 34 -5.68 1.22 -8.46
CA PHE A 34 -4.55 2.11 -8.27
C PHE A 34 -3.40 1.77 -9.22
N TYR A 35 -3.06 0.49 -9.36
CA TYR A 35 -1.96 0.10 -10.24
C TYR A 35 -2.32 0.14 -11.72
N ALA A 36 -3.61 0.01 -12.09
CA ALA A 36 -4.04 0.34 -13.45
C ALA A 36 -3.73 1.79 -13.80
N ARG A 37 -3.95 2.73 -12.87
CA ARG A 37 -3.60 4.16 -13.04
C ARG A 37 -2.09 4.41 -13.03
N VAL A 38 -1.35 3.77 -12.11
CA VAL A 38 0.13 3.89 -12.04
C VAL A 38 0.77 3.51 -13.38
N ARG A 39 0.31 2.42 -14.00
CA ARG A 39 0.90 1.89 -15.26
C ARG A 39 0.83 2.86 -16.44
N VAL A 40 -0.17 3.73 -16.46
CA VAL A 40 -0.37 4.74 -17.52
C VAL A 40 0.03 6.14 -17.09
N HIS A 41 0.43 6.33 -15.83
CA HIS A 41 0.83 7.63 -15.31
C HIS A 41 2.18 8.06 -15.94
N PRO A 42 2.33 9.30 -16.45
CA PRO A 42 3.52 9.71 -17.21
C PRO A 42 4.84 9.53 -16.45
N GLN A 43 4.88 9.92 -15.17
CA GLN A 43 6.08 9.81 -14.33
C GLN A 43 6.22 8.39 -13.74
N LEU A 44 5.27 8.00 -12.88
CA LEU A 44 5.28 6.70 -12.19
C LEU A 44 5.30 5.49 -13.14
N GLY A 45 4.58 5.54 -14.25
CA GLY A 45 4.49 4.43 -15.20
C GLY A 45 5.84 4.00 -15.73
N SER A 46 6.73 4.95 -16.05
CA SER A 46 8.09 4.62 -16.51
C SER A 46 8.91 3.88 -15.45
N VAL A 47 8.79 4.28 -14.18
CA VAL A 47 9.48 3.64 -13.05
C VAL A 47 8.97 2.23 -12.85
N PHE A 48 7.66 2.04 -12.74
CA PHE A 48 7.06 0.74 -12.45
C PHE A 48 7.17 -0.21 -13.65
N ASN A 49 6.86 0.23 -14.87
CA ASN A 49 6.94 -0.62 -16.06
C ASN A 49 8.40 -1.02 -16.39
N GLY A 50 9.39 -0.24 -15.94
CA GLY A 50 10.81 -0.60 -16.05
C GLY A 50 11.32 -1.52 -14.94
N ALA A 51 10.59 -1.66 -13.84
CA ALA A 51 11.02 -2.44 -12.66
C ALA A 51 10.19 -3.71 -12.40
N VAL A 52 9.01 -3.83 -13.01
CA VAL A 52 8.07 -4.95 -12.82
C VAL A 52 7.93 -5.75 -14.10
N ASP A 53 8.46 -6.98 -14.09
CA ASP A 53 8.38 -7.90 -15.23
C ASP A 53 7.05 -8.67 -15.27
N ASP A 54 6.57 -9.15 -14.11
CA ASP A 54 5.34 -9.93 -13.96
C ASP A 54 4.32 -9.13 -13.13
N TRP A 55 3.39 -8.47 -13.84
CA TRP A 55 2.33 -7.68 -13.22
C TRP A 55 1.35 -8.51 -12.37
N PRO A 56 0.80 -9.64 -12.85
CA PRO A 56 -0.02 -10.52 -12.03
C PRO A 56 0.62 -10.90 -10.69
N ASP A 57 1.88 -11.36 -10.69
CA ASP A 57 2.60 -11.72 -9.46
C ASP A 57 2.85 -10.48 -8.56
N HIS A 58 3.20 -9.34 -9.15
CA HIS A 58 3.39 -8.11 -8.42
C HIS A 58 2.11 -7.63 -7.72
N LEU A 59 0.97 -7.65 -8.42
CA LEU A 59 -0.33 -7.28 -7.85
C LEU A 59 -0.74 -8.22 -6.73
N ALA A 60 -0.51 -9.53 -6.87
CA ALA A 60 -0.80 -10.50 -5.80
C ALA A 60 0.00 -10.18 -4.53
N LYS A 61 1.30 -9.88 -4.66
CA LYS A 61 2.15 -9.46 -3.53
C LYS A 61 1.66 -8.17 -2.88
N LEU A 62 1.21 -7.20 -3.67
CA LEU A 62 0.70 -5.92 -3.19
C LEU A 62 -0.64 -6.06 -2.46
N LYS A 63 -1.51 -6.97 -2.90
CA LYS A 63 -2.75 -7.31 -2.17
C LYS A 63 -2.42 -7.86 -0.79
N SER A 64 -1.53 -8.85 -0.71
CA SER A 64 -1.08 -9.40 0.58
C SER A 64 -0.40 -8.34 1.47
N PHE A 65 0.39 -7.43 0.88
CA PHE A 65 1.00 -6.32 1.60
C PHE A 65 -0.06 -5.41 2.22
N TRP A 66 -1.03 -4.95 1.43
CA TRP A 66 -2.08 -4.06 1.91
C TRP A 66 -3.04 -4.74 2.88
N GLU A 67 -3.33 -6.03 2.72
CA GLU A 67 -4.06 -6.81 3.74
C GLU A 67 -3.31 -6.87 5.07
N SER A 68 -1.99 -7.04 5.02
CA SER A 68 -1.16 -7.04 6.24
C SER A 68 -1.13 -5.66 6.90
N VAL A 69 -1.07 -4.59 6.11
CA VAL A 69 -1.05 -3.19 6.58
C VAL A 69 -2.42 -2.74 7.12
N ALA A 70 -3.50 -3.11 6.43
CA ALA A 70 -4.85 -2.65 6.74
C ALA A 70 -5.55 -3.56 7.77
N LEU A 71 -5.35 -4.87 7.74
CA LEU A 71 -6.10 -5.83 8.55
C LEU A 71 -5.23 -6.55 9.59
N ASN A 72 -3.94 -6.24 9.67
CA ASN A 72 -2.96 -6.98 10.49
C ASN A 72 -3.00 -8.50 10.22
N ALA A 73 -3.22 -8.86 8.95
CA ALA A 73 -3.43 -10.24 8.52
C ALA A 73 -2.16 -11.10 8.60
N GLY A 74 -0.96 -10.50 8.59
CA GLY A 74 0.31 -11.22 8.70
C GLY A 74 0.63 -12.11 7.49
N VAL A 75 0.00 -11.85 6.34
CA VAL A 75 0.13 -12.64 5.11
C VAL A 75 1.27 -12.18 4.20
N TYR A 76 1.88 -11.02 4.49
CA TYR A 76 3.03 -10.49 3.78
C TYR A 76 4.31 -10.65 4.59
N SER A 77 5.32 -11.30 3.99
CA SER A 77 6.64 -11.56 4.58
C SER A 77 7.80 -10.88 3.82
N GLY A 78 7.48 -10.00 2.87
CA GLY A 78 8.48 -9.33 2.04
C GLY A 78 9.26 -8.23 2.76
N ARG A 79 10.28 -7.69 2.07
CA ARG A 79 11.16 -6.62 2.58
C ARG A 79 11.06 -5.39 1.67
N PRO A 80 10.06 -4.50 1.87
CA PRO A 80 9.77 -3.40 0.96
C PRO A 80 10.98 -2.52 0.68
N MET A 81 11.71 -2.09 1.72
CA MET A 81 12.90 -1.25 1.56
C MET A 81 13.94 -1.85 0.61
N GLN A 82 14.24 -3.14 0.74
CA GLN A 82 15.23 -3.81 -0.12
C GLN A 82 14.78 -3.91 -1.56
N ALA A 83 13.47 -4.06 -1.81
CA ALA A 83 12.92 -4.06 -3.16
C ALA A 83 13.11 -2.67 -3.81
N HIS A 84 12.77 -1.60 -3.09
CA HIS A 84 12.86 -0.23 -3.62
C HIS A 84 14.33 0.22 -3.83
N MET A 85 15.26 -0.21 -2.97
CA MET A 85 16.69 0.06 -3.14
C MET A 85 17.30 -0.49 -4.44
N LYS A 86 16.68 -1.50 -5.05
CA LYS A 86 17.16 -2.10 -6.31
C LYS A 86 16.72 -1.32 -7.55
N VAL A 87 15.81 -0.35 -7.39
CA VAL A 87 15.25 0.44 -8.50
C VAL A 87 15.94 1.79 -8.53
N SER A 88 16.96 1.93 -9.37
CA SER A 88 17.79 3.15 -9.46
C SER A 88 17.07 4.36 -10.05
N THR A 89 15.93 4.16 -10.71
CA THR A 89 15.11 5.21 -11.32
C THR A 89 14.11 5.85 -10.36
N ILE A 90 14.05 5.40 -9.09
CA ILE A 90 13.22 6.06 -8.08
C ILE A 90 13.88 7.38 -7.66
N GLU A 91 13.11 8.46 -7.68
CA GLU A 91 13.50 9.78 -7.23
C GLU A 91 12.62 10.24 -6.06
N PRO A 92 13.08 11.20 -5.23
CA PRO A 92 12.31 11.72 -4.10
C PRO A 92 10.93 12.28 -4.48
N ALA A 93 10.76 12.81 -5.70
CA ALA A 93 9.52 13.36 -6.22
C ALA A 93 8.45 12.29 -6.46
N HIS A 94 8.84 11.07 -6.87
CA HIS A 94 7.91 9.98 -7.15
C HIS A 94 7.05 9.59 -5.95
N PHE A 95 7.54 9.80 -4.72
CA PHE A 95 6.76 9.54 -3.50
C PHE A 95 5.55 10.47 -3.37
N GLY A 96 5.72 11.75 -3.73
CA GLY A 96 4.63 12.72 -3.70
C GLY A 96 3.57 12.39 -4.76
N GLU A 97 4.03 12.11 -5.99
CA GLU A 97 3.17 11.71 -7.10
C GLU A 97 2.39 10.41 -6.80
N TRP A 98 3.06 9.42 -6.21
CA TRP A 98 2.44 8.15 -5.83
C TRP A 98 1.37 8.37 -4.76
N LEU A 99 1.64 9.17 -3.71
CA LEU A 99 0.68 9.45 -2.64
C LEU A 99 -0.52 10.25 -3.16
N TYR A 100 -0.28 11.22 -4.04
CA TYR A 100 -1.34 12.00 -4.69
C TYR A 100 -2.26 11.08 -5.51
N LEU A 101 -1.69 10.25 -6.40
CA LEU A 101 -2.48 9.33 -7.22
C LEU A 101 -3.23 8.29 -6.36
N PHE A 102 -2.62 7.84 -5.26
CA PHE A 102 -3.23 6.91 -4.33
C PHE A 102 -4.44 7.54 -3.62
N GLU A 103 -4.31 8.80 -3.18
CA GLU A 103 -5.42 9.56 -2.60
C GLU A 103 -6.56 9.76 -3.60
N GLN A 104 -6.26 10.16 -4.84
CA GLN A 104 -7.29 10.32 -5.88
C GLN A 104 -8.04 9.01 -6.12
N THR A 105 -7.31 7.89 -6.16
CA THR A 105 -7.92 6.57 -6.34
C THR A 105 -8.84 6.21 -5.18
N LEU A 106 -8.41 6.46 -3.94
CA LEU A 106 -9.24 6.27 -2.76
C LEU A 106 -10.49 7.15 -2.79
N ARG A 107 -10.36 8.44 -3.11
CA ARG A 107 -11.50 9.36 -3.18
C ARG A 107 -12.55 8.93 -4.22
N ASP A 108 -12.12 8.26 -5.29
CA ASP A 108 -13.03 7.77 -6.33
C ASP A 108 -13.79 6.49 -5.93
N ILE A 109 -13.17 5.60 -5.15
CA ILE A 109 -13.70 4.23 -4.97
C ILE A 109 -13.97 3.83 -3.52
N ALA A 110 -13.47 4.59 -2.55
CA ALA A 110 -13.59 4.24 -1.14
C ALA A 110 -15.05 4.32 -0.67
N PRO A 111 -15.47 3.40 0.20
CA PRO A 111 -16.86 3.36 0.68
C PRO A 111 -17.17 4.47 1.70
N SER A 112 -16.15 5.13 2.25
CA SER A 112 -16.31 6.22 3.21
C SER A 112 -15.06 7.11 3.27
N GLU A 113 -15.21 8.35 3.73
CA GLU A 113 -14.05 9.22 3.99
C GLU A 113 -13.13 8.65 5.09
N ALA A 114 -13.72 7.95 6.07
CA ALA A 114 -12.95 7.25 7.09
C ALA A 114 -12.02 6.18 6.47
N ALA A 115 -12.44 5.49 5.40
CA ALA A 115 -11.56 4.58 4.66
C ALA A 115 -10.43 5.32 3.92
N VAL A 116 -10.71 6.48 3.32
CA VAL A 116 -9.68 7.33 2.70
C VAL A 116 -8.61 7.70 3.73
N GLU A 117 -9.02 8.29 4.86
CA GLU A 117 -8.13 8.68 5.95
C GLU A 117 -7.34 7.48 6.51
N TYR A 118 -8.01 6.34 6.69
CA TYR A 118 -7.41 5.11 7.19
C TYR A 118 -6.22 4.64 6.35
N PHE A 119 -6.37 4.65 5.03
CA PHE A 119 -5.29 4.29 4.11
C PHE A 119 -4.24 5.39 3.99
N MET A 120 -4.63 6.66 3.91
CA MET A 120 -3.69 7.77 3.73
C MET A 120 -2.72 7.93 4.91
N ILE A 121 -3.18 7.74 6.16
CA ILE A 121 -2.28 7.76 7.33
C ILE A 121 -1.18 6.69 7.20
N ARG A 122 -1.55 5.48 6.73
CA ARG A 122 -0.62 4.35 6.58
C ARG A 122 0.32 4.55 5.40
N ALA A 123 -0.25 4.91 4.24
CA ALA A 123 0.49 5.16 3.01
C ALA A 123 1.54 6.24 3.20
N SER A 124 1.19 7.37 3.81
CA SER A 124 2.12 8.48 4.07
C SER A 124 3.28 8.07 4.98
N ARG A 125 3.01 7.32 6.06
CA ARG A 125 4.08 6.82 6.95
C ARG A 125 5.03 5.86 6.24
N ILE A 126 4.49 4.94 5.42
CA ILE A 126 5.30 4.00 4.63
C ILE A 126 6.13 4.76 3.60
N GLY A 127 5.51 5.68 2.86
CA GLY A 127 6.18 6.51 1.85
C GLY A 127 7.30 7.35 2.44
N GLU A 128 7.07 8.01 3.57
CA GLU A 128 8.09 8.78 4.28
C GLU A 128 9.25 7.89 4.74
N SER A 129 8.97 6.74 5.35
CA SER A 129 10.00 5.79 5.78
C SER A 129 10.85 5.28 4.62
N LEU A 130 10.24 4.92 3.49
CA LEU A 130 10.95 4.50 2.28
C LEU A 130 11.81 5.63 1.73
N LYS A 131 11.26 6.84 1.59
CA LYS A 131 11.98 8.02 1.10
C LYS A 131 13.20 8.34 1.97
N LEU A 132 13.04 8.34 3.30
CA LEU A 132 14.15 8.55 4.22
C LEU A 132 15.22 7.47 4.07
N GLY A 133 14.85 6.19 4.05
CA GLY A 133 15.83 5.10 3.96
C GLY A 133 16.56 4.99 2.61
N LEU A 134 15.99 5.54 1.54
CA LEU A 134 16.62 5.61 0.22
C LEU A 134 17.57 6.79 0.06
N PHE A 135 17.18 7.99 0.52
CA PHE A 135 17.87 9.23 0.17
C PHE A 135 18.54 9.95 1.34
N PHE A 136 18.20 9.59 2.58
CA PHE A 136 18.73 10.23 3.78
C PHE A 136 19.39 9.16 4.64
N ARG A 137 20.58 8.74 4.22
CA ARG A 137 21.48 7.91 5.04
C ARG A 137 22.46 8.82 5.78
N PRO A 138 22.47 8.84 7.12
CA PRO A 138 23.56 9.44 7.89
C PRO A 138 24.87 8.67 7.70
#